data_AF-A0A1V8SB11-F1
#
_entry.id   AF-A0A1V8SB11-F1
#
_cell.length_a   1.000
_cell.length_b   1.000
_cell.length_c   1.000
_cell.angle_alpha   90.00
_cell.angle_beta   90.00
_cell.angle_gamma   90.00
#
_symmetry.space_group_name_H-M   'P 1'
#
loop_
_entity.id
_entity.type
_entity.pdbx_description
1 polymer ?
#
loop_
_entity_poly.entity_id
_entity_poly.type
_entity_poly.pdbx_seq_one_letter_code
_entity_poly.pdbx_strand_id
1 'polypeptide(L)'
;MPSQPRRLRESFDRDAFRADLDYFLNADSFGRFYEPVRSHIEQLIQRVGQHLGYISKWANDEVRLFLSLLNDPEDLFRQSKEQGVILYRDDNLIIYAVLWEWVLVRKLKRLQMEAQPPRKEDWNDCVAITKLLHDRQGGGLRREILTRFDHTTREPPVEEKTVADLRRLVAHFYRVDAFPNDSDETEDGVADNCDDDNGDGENEDDDDDEIGDGEDEDDDGQAR
;
A
#
# COMPACT_ATOMS: atom_id res chain seq x y z
N MET A 1 -49.59 3.45 -29.11
CA MET A 1 -49.03 2.97 -27.83
C MET A 1 -47.78 2.17 -28.12
N PRO A 2 -46.59 2.66 -27.72
CA PRO A 2 -45.55 1.73 -27.31
C PRO A 2 -44.90 2.13 -25.97
N SER A 3 -44.96 1.16 -25.06
CA SER A 3 -43.93 0.70 -24.13
C SER A 3 -43.15 1.73 -23.31
N GLN A 4 -43.55 1.86 -22.04
CA GLN A 4 -42.71 2.40 -20.97
C GLN A 4 -41.44 1.56 -20.78
N PRO A 5 -40.29 2.17 -20.44
CA PRO A 5 -39.08 1.43 -20.14
C PRO A 5 -39.23 0.67 -18.82
N ARG A 6 -38.92 -0.62 -18.87
CA ARG A 6 -38.86 -1.54 -17.72
C ARG A 6 -37.89 -0.95 -16.69
N ARG A 7 -38.41 -0.54 -15.53
CA ARG A 7 -37.60 -0.37 -14.32
C ARG A 7 -37.00 -1.72 -13.98
N LEU A 8 -35.72 -1.90 -14.29
CA LEU A 8 -34.89 -2.92 -13.66
C LEU A 8 -34.77 -2.55 -12.18
N ARG A 9 -35.78 -2.96 -11.39
CA ARG A 9 -35.59 -3.22 -9.97
C ARG A 9 -34.85 -4.54 -9.88
N GLU A 10 -33.55 -4.47 -10.13
CA GLU A 10 -32.66 -5.52 -9.63
C GLU A 10 -32.73 -5.44 -8.11
N SER A 11 -33.29 -6.49 -7.54
CA SER A 11 -33.17 -6.84 -6.15
C SER A 11 -31.69 -6.94 -5.82
N PHE A 12 -31.08 -5.81 -5.43
CA PHE A 12 -29.90 -5.83 -4.59
C PHE A 12 -30.25 -6.70 -3.39
N ASP A 13 -29.60 -7.85 -3.34
CA ASP A 13 -29.67 -8.85 -2.31
C ASP A 13 -29.53 -8.17 -0.94
N ARG A 14 -30.65 -8.01 -0.22
CA ARG A 14 -30.71 -7.24 1.03
C ARG A 14 -29.97 -7.92 2.17
N ASP A 15 -29.56 -9.18 1.98
CA ASP A 15 -29.02 -10.02 3.04
C ASP A 15 -27.50 -10.24 2.91
N ALA A 16 -26.87 -9.84 1.79
CA ALA A 16 -25.43 -10.03 1.53
C ALA A 16 -24.55 -8.82 1.91
N PHE A 17 -25.13 -7.67 2.26
CA PHE A 17 -24.43 -6.41 2.52
C PHE A 17 -24.71 -5.88 3.94
N ARG A 18 -24.31 -6.60 4.98
CA ARG A 18 -23.81 -5.93 6.20
C ARG A 18 -22.34 -5.57 5.97
N ALA A 19 -22.09 -4.76 4.93
CA ALA A 19 -20.75 -4.36 4.56
C ALA A 19 -20.20 -3.42 5.63
N ASP A 20 -19.08 -3.82 6.24
CA ASP A 20 -18.24 -2.97 7.06
C ASP A 20 -17.32 -2.20 6.09
N LEU A 21 -17.57 -0.90 5.93
CA LEU A 21 -16.76 0.04 5.17
C LEU A 21 -15.71 0.67 6.10
N ASP A 22 -14.48 0.22 5.99
CA ASP A 22 -13.37 0.88 6.66
C ASP A 22 -12.91 2.09 5.85
N TYR A 23 -12.82 3.26 6.49
CA TYR A 23 -12.39 4.50 5.87
C TYR A 23 -11.31 5.20 6.72
N PHE A 24 -10.55 6.07 6.07
CA PHE A 24 -9.72 7.04 6.77
C PHE A 24 -9.74 8.37 6.03
N LEU A 25 -9.43 9.43 6.77
CA LEU A 25 -9.42 10.79 6.27
C LEU A 25 -7.97 11.26 6.19
N ASN A 26 -7.66 12.08 5.19
CA ASN A 26 -6.38 12.77 5.10
C ASN A 26 -6.31 13.84 6.20
N ALA A 27 -5.37 13.71 7.12
CA ALA A 27 -5.23 14.63 8.25
C ALA A 27 -4.70 16.00 7.81
N ASP A 28 -3.78 16.03 6.85
CA ASP A 28 -3.16 17.25 6.32
C ASP A 28 -4.20 18.22 5.72
N SER A 29 -5.25 17.67 5.11
CA SER A 29 -6.33 18.45 4.48
C SER A 29 -7.17 19.22 5.49
N PHE A 30 -7.23 18.76 6.74
CA PHE A 30 -8.06 19.36 7.79
C PHE A 30 -7.26 20.05 8.88
N GLY A 31 -5.97 19.73 9.03
CA GLY A 31 -5.07 20.32 10.02
C GLY A 31 -5.69 20.31 11.43
N ARG A 32 -5.74 21.49 12.08
CA ARG A 32 -6.34 21.64 13.43
C ARG A 32 -7.83 21.25 13.53
N PHE A 33 -8.53 21.14 12.39
CA PHE A 33 -9.94 20.76 12.34
C PHE A 33 -10.16 19.27 12.09
N TYR A 34 -9.08 18.47 12.01
CA TYR A 34 -9.18 17.04 11.74
C TYR A 34 -10.13 16.30 12.69
N GLU A 35 -9.92 16.36 14.01
CA GLU A 35 -10.77 15.65 14.97
C GLU A 35 -12.23 16.15 14.97
N PRO A 36 -12.51 17.48 14.92
CA PRO A 36 -13.87 17.99 14.72
C PRO A 36 -14.55 17.46 13.45
N VAL A 37 -13.85 17.47 12.30
CA VAL A 37 -14.38 17.00 11.02
C VAL A 37 -14.65 15.50 11.07
N ARG A 38 -13.69 14.72 11.58
CA ARG A 38 -13.80 13.27 11.75
C ARG A 38 -15.01 12.91 12.60
N SER A 39 -15.15 13.53 13.77
CA SER A 39 -16.30 13.29 14.65
C SER A 39 -17.62 13.65 13.99
N HIS A 40 -17.66 14.73 13.20
CA HIS A 40 -18.87 15.10 12.47
C HIS A 40 -19.23 14.09 11.38
N ILE A 41 -18.25 13.62 10.61
CA ILE A 41 -18.44 12.57 9.59
C ILE A 41 -18.94 11.28 10.24
N GLU A 42 -18.34 10.87 11.37
CA GLU A 42 -18.76 9.68 12.12
C GLU A 42 -20.23 9.78 12.56
N GLN A 43 -20.64 10.94 13.09
CA GLN A 43 -22.04 11.18 13.47
C GLN A 43 -23.00 11.12 12.26
N LEU A 44 -22.59 11.67 11.11
CA LEU A 44 -23.39 11.61 9.88
C LEU A 44 -23.54 10.18 9.38
N ILE A 45 -22.46 9.41 9.34
CA ILE A 45 -22.44 7.98 8.97
C ILE A 45 -23.37 7.18 9.89
N GLN A 46 -23.32 7.42 11.20
CA GLN A 46 -24.18 6.74 12.16
C GLN A 46 -25.66 7.09 11.94
N ARG A 47 -26.00 8.37 11.72
CA ARG A 47 -27.38 8.80 11.46
C ARG A 47 -27.92 8.20 10.17
N VAL A 48 -27.14 8.20 9.10
CA VAL A 48 -27.51 7.57 7.82
C VAL A 48 -27.70 6.07 8.01
N GLY A 49 -26.78 5.42 8.72
CA GLY A 49 -26.87 3.99 9.05
C GLY A 49 -28.15 3.65 9.80
N GLN A 50 -28.46 4.39 10.86
CA GLN A 50 -29.70 4.22 11.64
C GLN A 50 -30.95 4.42 10.78
N HIS A 51 -30.96 5.43 9.91
CA HIS A 51 -32.09 5.71 9.03
C HIS A 51 -32.33 4.58 8.01
N LEU A 52 -31.27 3.95 7.52
CA LEU A 52 -31.32 2.87 6.53
C LEU A 52 -31.38 1.46 7.16
N GLY A 53 -31.30 1.34 8.49
CA GLY A 53 -31.33 0.07 9.21
C GLY A 53 -30.00 -0.70 9.22
N TYR A 54 -28.88 -0.03 8.95
CA TYR A 54 -27.54 -0.60 9.09
C TYR A 54 -27.10 -0.69 10.55
N ILE A 55 -26.15 -1.58 10.83
CA ILE A 55 -25.51 -1.71 12.15
C ILE A 55 -24.69 -0.45 12.47
N SER A 56 -24.51 -0.12 13.76
CA SER A 56 -23.88 1.14 14.19
C SER A 56 -22.45 1.37 13.68
N LYS A 57 -21.74 0.31 13.31
CA LYS A 57 -20.35 0.32 12.83
C LYS A 57 -20.18 -0.10 11.36
N TRP A 58 -21.27 -0.07 10.59
CA TRP A 58 -21.24 -0.43 9.16
C TRP A 58 -20.24 0.39 8.35
N ALA A 59 -19.87 1.59 8.80
CA ALA A 59 -18.69 2.28 8.32
C ALA A 59 -17.93 2.87 9.51
N ASN A 60 -16.63 2.62 9.57
CA ASN A 60 -15.80 2.95 10.73
C ASN A 60 -14.38 3.33 10.29
N ASP A 61 -13.61 3.93 11.19
CA ASP A 61 -12.22 4.33 10.96
C ASP A 61 -11.21 3.48 11.75
N GLU A 62 -11.55 2.24 12.10
CA GLU A 62 -10.69 1.33 12.86
C GLU A 62 -9.38 1.02 12.13
N VAL A 63 -9.36 1.18 10.80
CA VAL A 63 -8.15 1.12 9.96
C VAL A 63 -7.05 2.08 10.43
N ARG A 64 -7.40 3.15 11.17
CA ARG A 64 -6.46 4.10 11.78
C ARG A 64 -5.44 3.44 12.71
N LEU A 65 -5.79 2.30 13.33
CA LEU A 65 -4.83 1.51 14.12
C LEU A 65 -3.64 1.08 13.26
N PHE A 66 -3.88 0.69 12.01
CA PHE A 66 -2.83 0.29 11.08
C PHE A 66 -2.13 1.49 10.45
N LEU A 67 -2.83 2.61 10.26
CA LEU A 67 -2.19 3.86 9.82
C LEU A 67 -1.16 4.36 10.83
N SER A 68 -1.39 4.15 12.13
CA SER A 68 -0.41 4.48 13.18
C SER A 68 0.90 3.68 13.11
N LEU A 69 0.94 2.63 12.28
CA LEU A 69 2.13 1.83 12.01
C LEU A 69 2.90 2.33 10.79
N LEU A 70 2.40 3.34 10.07
CA LEU A 70 3.08 3.95 8.94
C LEU A 70 3.91 5.14 9.40
N ASN A 71 5.07 5.36 8.76
CA ASN A 71 5.86 6.57 8.97
C ASN A 71 5.13 7.81 8.43
N ASP A 72 4.46 7.65 7.29
CA ASP A 72 3.70 8.70 6.62
C ASP A 72 2.35 8.16 6.11
N PRO A 73 1.27 8.26 6.90
CA PRO A 73 -0.08 7.87 6.47
C PRO A 73 -0.64 8.75 5.35
N GLU A 74 -0.13 9.97 5.19
CA GLU A 74 -0.62 10.93 4.19
C GLU A 74 -0.07 10.59 2.80
N ASP A 75 1.14 10.05 2.75
CA ASP A 75 1.68 9.46 1.53
C ASP A 75 0.81 8.30 1.02
N LEU A 76 0.30 7.44 1.92
CA LEU A 76 -0.66 6.39 1.53
C LEU A 76 -1.94 7.00 0.93
N PHE A 77 -2.47 8.07 1.51
CA PHE A 77 -3.64 8.76 0.96
C PHE A 77 -3.36 9.34 -0.44
N ARG A 78 -2.24 10.05 -0.59
CA ARG A 78 -1.81 10.64 -1.87
C ARG A 78 -1.68 9.57 -2.94
N GLN A 79 -0.97 8.48 -2.66
CA GLN A 79 -0.82 7.38 -3.60
C GLN A 79 -2.14 6.66 -3.91
N SER A 80 -3.04 6.52 -2.93
CA SER A 80 -4.38 5.96 -3.15
C SER A 80 -5.18 6.82 -4.14
N LYS A 81 -5.05 8.15 -4.04
CA LYS A 81 -5.67 9.09 -4.97
C LYS A 81 -5.00 9.05 -6.36
N GLU A 82 -3.68 8.96 -6.43
CA GLU A 82 -2.91 8.84 -7.68
C GLU A 82 -3.20 7.52 -8.42
N GLN A 83 -3.42 6.42 -7.69
CA GLN A 83 -3.90 5.15 -8.23
C GLN A 83 -5.23 5.30 -8.99
N GLY A 84 -6.03 6.32 -8.66
CA GLY A 84 -7.17 6.76 -9.45
C GLY A 84 -8.38 5.83 -9.45
N VAL A 85 -8.42 4.84 -8.54
CA VAL A 85 -9.57 3.95 -8.41
C VAL A 85 -10.63 4.61 -7.54
N ILE A 86 -11.73 5.01 -8.16
CA ILE A 86 -12.88 5.65 -7.50
C ILE A 86 -13.95 4.59 -7.25
N LEU A 87 -14.31 4.39 -5.99
CA LEU A 87 -15.39 3.49 -5.58
C LEU A 87 -16.76 4.17 -5.64
N TYR A 88 -16.79 5.47 -5.33
CA TYR A 88 -18.00 6.29 -5.36
C TYR A 88 -17.66 7.74 -5.66
N ARG A 89 -18.55 8.42 -6.40
CA ARG A 89 -18.43 9.85 -6.71
C ARG A 89 -19.81 10.48 -6.80
N ASP A 90 -19.96 11.58 -6.09
CA ASP A 90 -21.09 12.52 -6.14
C ASP A 90 -20.53 13.95 -6.02
N ASP A 91 -21.41 14.96 -6.04
CA ASP A 91 -21.04 16.39 -5.96
C ASP A 91 -20.34 16.74 -4.63
N ASN A 92 -20.65 16.01 -3.56
CA ASN A 92 -20.18 16.32 -2.21
C ASN A 92 -19.27 15.24 -1.60
N LEU A 93 -19.09 14.10 -2.28
CA LEU A 93 -18.35 12.97 -1.73
C LEU A 93 -17.65 12.17 -2.83
N ILE A 94 -16.36 11.94 -2.66
CA ILE A 94 -15.58 11.01 -3.48
C ILE A 94 -14.92 10.01 -2.54
N ILE A 95 -15.11 8.73 -2.83
CA ILE A 95 -14.47 7.63 -2.12
C ILE A 95 -13.47 6.98 -3.07
N TYR A 96 -12.20 7.02 -2.69
CA TYR A 96 -11.12 6.34 -3.39
C TYR A 96 -10.90 4.95 -2.77
N ALA A 97 -10.54 3.97 -3.59
CA ALA A 97 -9.98 2.74 -3.06
C ALA A 97 -8.59 3.05 -2.49
N VAL A 98 -8.26 2.46 -1.34
CA VAL A 98 -6.91 2.54 -0.80
C VAL A 98 -5.92 1.82 -1.73
N LEU A 99 -4.65 2.21 -1.68
CA LEU A 99 -3.56 1.67 -2.49
C LEU A 99 -3.52 0.13 -2.43
N TRP A 100 -3.57 -0.53 -3.59
CA TRP A 100 -3.67 -2.00 -3.68
C TRP A 100 -2.49 -2.72 -3.04
N GLU A 101 -1.27 -2.18 -3.18
CA GLU A 101 -0.07 -2.70 -2.54
C GLU A 101 -0.22 -2.76 -1.02
N TRP A 102 -0.79 -1.72 -0.43
CA TRP A 102 -1.04 -1.67 1.01
C TRP A 102 -2.09 -2.69 1.44
N VAL A 103 -3.21 -2.79 0.70
CA VAL A 103 -4.26 -3.81 0.97
C VAL A 103 -3.67 -5.22 0.94
N LEU A 104 -2.86 -5.51 -0.07
CA LEU A 104 -2.23 -6.82 -0.24
C LEU A 104 -1.36 -7.17 0.96
N VAL A 105 -0.45 -6.26 1.37
CA VAL A 105 0.42 -6.48 2.53
C VAL A 105 -0.39 -6.66 3.81
N ARG A 106 -1.43 -5.84 4.04
CA ARG A 106 -2.33 -6.00 5.21
C ARG A 106 -3.02 -7.37 5.23
N LYS A 107 -3.48 -7.86 4.07
CA LYS A 107 -4.13 -9.17 3.96
C LYS A 107 -3.14 -10.31 4.15
N LEU A 108 -1.95 -10.21 3.56
CA LEU A 108 -0.87 -11.17 3.79
C LEU A 108 -0.51 -11.25 5.27
N LYS A 109 -0.27 -10.11 5.94
CA LYS A 109 -0.03 -10.06 7.39
C LYS A 109 -1.16 -10.70 8.18
N ARG A 110 -2.43 -10.51 7.79
CA ARG A 110 -3.57 -11.17 8.44
C ARG A 110 -3.56 -12.69 8.27
N LEU A 111 -3.18 -13.20 7.09
CA LEU A 111 -3.14 -14.65 6.81
C LEU A 111 -2.15 -15.43 7.69
N GLN A 112 -1.09 -14.77 8.16
CA GLN A 112 -0.03 -15.33 9.01
C GLN A 112 -0.30 -15.14 10.51
N MET A 113 -1.32 -14.36 10.91
CA MET A 113 -1.65 -14.20 12.32
C MET A 113 -2.29 -15.47 12.87
N GLU A 114 -1.56 -16.22 13.71
CA GLU A 114 -2.02 -17.46 14.34
C GLU A 114 -3.32 -17.32 15.16
N ALA A 115 -3.62 -16.10 15.61
CA ALA A 115 -4.78 -15.80 16.44
C ALA A 115 -6.14 -16.03 15.73
N GLN A 116 -6.19 -16.07 14.40
CA GLN A 116 -7.40 -16.39 13.65
C GLN A 116 -7.08 -17.25 12.42
N PRO A 117 -7.84 -18.33 12.15
CA PRO A 117 -7.65 -19.10 10.94
C PRO A 117 -7.89 -18.21 9.72
N PRO A 118 -7.01 -18.29 8.70
CA PRO A 118 -7.13 -17.46 7.50
C PRO A 118 -8.48 -17.71 6.82
N ARG A 119 -9.20 -16.63 6.52
CA ARG A 119 -10.46 -16.71 5.78
C ARG A 119 -10.16 -17.06 4.32
N LYS A 120 -10.98 -17.90 3.70
CA LYS A 120 -10.83 -18.25 2.28
C LYS A 120 -10.93 -17.00 1.40
N GLU A 121 -11.75 -16.04 1.83
CA GLU A 121 -11.95 -14.75 1.20
C GLU A 121 -10.65 -13.94 1.16
N ASP A 122 -9.84 -13.96 2.23
CA ASP A 122 -8.57 -13.22 2.28
C ASP A 122 -7.56 -13.79 1.26
N TRP A 123 -7.51 -15.11 1.06
CA TRP A 123 -6.72 -15.72 0.00
C TRP A 123 -7.20 -15.32 -1.40
N ASN A 124 -8.51 -15.35 -1.64
CA ASN A 124 -9.08 -14.95 -2.93
C ASN A 124 -8.75 -13.48 -3.24
N ASP A 125 -8.86 -12.60 -2.25
CA ASP A 125 -8.53 -11.18 -2.39
C ASP A 125 -7.03 -10.99 -2.68
N CYS A 126 -6.15 -11.70 -1.98
CA CYS A 126 -4.72 -11.65 -2.27
C CYS A 126 -4.41 -12.11 -3.69
N VAL A 127 -5.03 -13.21 -4.16
CA VAL A 127 -4.87 -13.72 -5.51
C VAL A 127 -5.34 -12.71 -6.56
N ALA A 128 -6.52 -12.12 -6.35
CA ALA A 128 -7.08 -11.12 -7.26
C ALA A 128 -6.24 -9.82 -7.32
N ILE A 129 -5.82 -9.30 -6.16
CA ILE A 129 -4.99 -8.09 -6.08
C ILE A 129 -3.61 -8.34 -6.70
N THR A 130 -3.01 -9.50 -6.46
CA THR A 130 -1.71 -9.85 -7.04
C THR A 130 -1.78 -9.90 -8.57
N LYS A 131 -2.84 -10.52 -9.12
CA LYS A 131 -3.06 -10.51 -10.56
C LYS A 131 -3.27 -9.10 -11.10
N LEU A 132 -4.04 -8.28 -10.40
CA LEU A 132 -4.27 -6.87 -10.78
C LEU A 132 -2.97 -6.06 -10.83
N LEU A 133 -2.11 -6.22 -9.82
CA LEU A 133 -0.81 -5.56 -9.77
C LEU A 133 0.10 -6.03 -10.90
N HIS A 134 0.15 -7.35 -11.14
CA HIS A 134 0.90 -7.92 -12.25
C HIS A 134 0.47 -7.36 -13.60
N ASP A 135 -0.84 -7.32 -13.87
CA ASP A 135 -1.37 -6.87 -15.17
C ASP A 135 -1.15 -5.37 -15.40
N ARG A 136 -1.02 -4.58 -14.33
CA ARG A 136 -0.78 -3.13 -14.43
C ARG A 136 0.70 -2.75 -14.48
N GLN A 137 1.54 -3.45 -13.71
CA GLN A 137 2.94 -3.10 -13.51
C GLN A 137 3.90 -3.98 -14.32
N GLY A 138 3.39 -5.02 -15.00
CA GLY A 138 4.16 -5.86 -15.91
C GLY A 138 5.14 -6.82 -15.22
N GLY A 139 4.99 -7.08 -13.92
CA GLY A 139 5.91 -7.89 -13.13
C GLY A 139 5.24 -8.64 -11.99
N GLY A 140 5.94 -9.64 -11.44
CA GLY A 140 5.48 -10.46 -10.34
C GLY A 140 5.32 -9.71 -9.01
N LEU A 141 5.00 -10.46 -7.96
CA LEU A 141 4.99 -9.95 -6.58
C LEU A 141 6.44 -9.64 -6.14
N ARG A 142 6.83 -8.38 -6.30
CA ARG A 142 8.18 -7.85 -6.01
C ARG A 142 8.43 -7.69 -4.51
N ARG A 143 9.67 -7.89 -4.08
CA ARG A 143 10.06 -7.76 -2.67
C ARG A 143 9.88 -6.33 -2.14
N GLU A 144 10.06 -5.31 -2.96
CA GLU A 144 9.89 -3.91 -2.55
C GLU A 144 8.46 -3.64 -2.07
N ILE A 145 7.45 -4.21 -2.74
CA ILE A 145 6.04 -4.05 -2.35
C ILE A 145 5.79 -4.65 -0.97
N LEU A 146 6.40 -5.81 -0.70
CA LEU A 146 6.17 -6.56 0.54
C LEU A 146 6.77 -5.88 1.76
N THR A 147 7.92 -5.23 1.61
CA THR A 147 8.64 -4.56 2.70
C THR A 147 8.27 -3.09 2.85
N ARG A 148 7.62 -2.50 1.84
CA ARG A 148 7.29 -1.06 1.79
C ARG A 148 6.58 -0.54 3.02
N PHE A 149 5.72 -1.35 3.65
CA PHE A 149 4.88 -0.95 4.79
C PHE A 149 5.34 -1.57 6.13
N ASP A 150 6.58 -2.05 6.19
CA ASP A 150 7.20 -2.60 7.40
C ASP A 150 7.97 -1.52 8.17
N HIS A 151 7.27 -0.45 8.57
CA HIS A 151 7.90 0.69 9.23
C HIS A 151 8.07 0.53 10.76
N THR A 152 7.45 -0.50 11.35
CA THR A 152 7.53 -0.73 12.80
C THR A 152 7.78 -2.20 13.10
N THR A 153 8.43 -2.47 14.24
CA THR A 153 8.59 -3.82 14.79
C THR A 153 7.33 -4.36 15.49
N ARG A 154 6.22 -3.62 15.44
CA ARG A 154 4.96 -3.99 16.10
C ARG A 154 4.19 -5.09 15.38
N GLU A 155 4.46 -5.28 14.09
CA GLU A 155 3.91 -6.36 13.30
C GLU A 155 5.05 -7.16 12.67
N PRO A 156 4.92 -8.50 12.57
CA PRO A 156 5.88 -9.30 11.83
C PRO A 156 5.86 -8.91 10.35
N PRO A 157 7.01 -8.99 9.67
CA PRO A 157 7.07 -8.80 8.22
C PRO A 157 6.27 -9.91 7.50
N VAL A 158 6.00 -9.71 6.22
CA VAL A 158 5.38 -10.76 5.40
C VAL A 158 6.36 -11.94 5.28
N GLU A 159 5.90 -13.13 5.64
CA GLU A 159 6.68 -14.37 5.59
C GLU A 159 6.83 -14.88 4.15
N GLU A 160 8.04 -15.32 3.81
CA GLU A 160 8.33 -15.90 2.49
C GLU A 160 7.45 -17.14 2.20
N LYS A 161 7.08 -17.91 3.24
CA LYS A 161 6.16 -19.04 3.10
C LYS A 161 4.79 -18.59 2.60
N THR A 162 4.22 -17.54 3.19
CA THR A 162 2.93 -16.97 2.77
C THR A 162 2.98 -16.48 1.34
N VAL A 163 4.11 -15.86 0.94
CA VAL A 163 4.36 -15.40 -0.43
C VAL A 163 4.43 -16.56 -1.41
N ALA A 164 5.16 -17.63 -1.06
CA ALA A 164 5.27 -18.83 -1.89
C ALA A 164 3.89 -19.48 -2.12
N ASP A 165 3.07 -19.58 -1.07
CA ASP A 165 1.70 -20.09 -1.17
C ASP A 165 0.82 -19.21 -2.07
N LEU A 166 0.92 -17.88 -1.93
CA LEU A 166 0.21 -16.94 -2.80
C LEU A 166 0.63 -17.12 -4.27
N ARG A 167 1.93 -17.16 -4.57
CA ARG A 167 2.44 -17.34 -5.94
C ARG A 167 1.92 -18.64 -6.55
N ARG A 168 1.93 -19.74 -5.79
CA ARG A 168 1.37 -21.02 -6.23
C ARG A 168 -0.12 -20.93 -6.54
N LEU A 169 -0.89 -20.24 -5.70
CA LEU A 169 -2.32 -20.05 -5.93
C LEU A 169 -2.58 -19.20 -7.18
N VAL A 170 -1.87 -18.09 -7.37
CA VAL A 170 -2.07 -17.24 -8.55
C VAL A 170 -1.69 -18.00 -9.83
N ALA A 171 -0.57 -18.73 -9.84
CA ALA A 171 -0.19 -19.59 -10.96
C ALA A 171 -1.28 -20.64 -11.27
N HIS A 172 -1.84 -21.27 -10.24
CA HIS A 172 -2.92 -22.25 -10.39
C HIS A 172 -4.20 -21.62 -10.95
N PHE A 173 -4.65 -20.49 -10.42
CA PHE A 173 -5.90 -19.84 -10.82
C PHE A 173 -5.84 -19.23 -12.23
N TYR A 174 -4.70 -18.65 -12.61
CA TYR A 174 -4.58 -17.92 -13.87
C TYR A 174 -3.80 -18.67 -14.96
N ARG A 175 -3.32 -19.90 -14.68
CA ARG A 175 -2.56 -20.73 -15.63
C ARG A 175 -1.36 -20.00 -16.25
N VAL A 176 -0.71 -19.17 -15.45
CA VAL A 176 0.54 -18.49 -15.79
C VAL A 176 1.67 -19.25 -15.12
N ASP A 177 2.85 -19.26 -15.73
CA ASP A 177 4.07 -19.74 -15.06
C ASP A 177 4.24 -18.99 -13.73
N ALA A 178 4.73 -19.70 -12.70
CA ALA A 178 4.92 -19.11 -11.39
C ALA A 178 5.73 -17.82 -11.54
N PHE A 179 5.21 -16.70 -10.98
CA PHE A 179 5.86 -15.41 -11.16
C PHE A 179 7.34 -15.51 -10.79
N PRO A 180 8.25 -15.13 -11.69
CA PRO A 180 9.67 -15.24 -11.45
C PRO A 180 10.02 -14.46 -10.18
N ASN A 181 10.96 -15.01 -9.43
CA ASN A 181 11.50 -14.34 -8.26
C ASN A 181 12.40 -13.20 -8.74
N ASP A 182 12.53 -12.13 -7.96
CA ASP A 182 13.52 -11.05 -8.25
C ASP A 182 14.98 -11.58 -8.24
N SER A 183 15.19 -12.86 -7.87
CA SER A 183 16.50 -13.53 -7.88
C SER A 183 16.83 -14.30 -9.17
N ASP A 184 15.95 -14.33 -10.19
CA ASP A 184 16.23 -15.05 -11.44
C ASP A 184 16.89 -14.17 -12.53
N GLU A 185 17.24 -12.92 -12.21
CA GLU A 185 18.03 -12.04 -13.10
C GLU A 185 19.54 -12.07 -12.78
N THR A 186 20.16 -13.23 -12.62
CA THR A 186 21.62 -13.36 -12.80
C THR A 186 22.02 -14.78 -13.16
N GLU A 187 22.47 -14.95 -14.41
CA GLU A 187 23.50 -15.87 -14.92
C GLU A 187 23.12 -16.43 -16.29
N ASP A 188 23.11 -15.55 -17.30
CA ASP A 188 23.38 -15.96 -18.66
C ASP A 188 24.33 -14.94 -19.30
N GLY A 189 25.58 -15.37 -19.53
CA GLY A 189 26.49 -14.69 -20.44
C GLY A 189 27.73 -14.03 -19.82
N VAL A 190 28.54 -14.76 -19.04
CA VAL A 190 29.98 -14.43 -18.99
C VAL A 190 30.62 -15.06 -20.22
N ALA A 191 30.72 -14.25 -21.27
CA ALA A 191 31.53 -14.55 -22.43
C ALA A 191 33.00 -14.58 -22.00
N ASP A 192 33.60 -15.72 -22.25
CA ASP A 192 35.03 -15.99 -22.31
C ASP A 192 35.70 -14.95 -23.23
N ASN A 193 36.54 -14.08 -22.67
CA ASN A 193 37.50 -13.28 -23.41
C ASN A 193 38.80 -13.27 -22.63
N CYS A 194 39.58 -14.30 -22.90
CA CYS A 194 41.03 -14.25 -22.90
C CYS A 194 41.50 -13.15 -23.86
N ASP A 195 42.34 -12.23 -23.37
CA ASP A 195 43.54 -11.79 -24.08
C ASP A 195 44.42 -10.95 -23.13
N ASP A 196 45.69 -11.35 -23.10
CA ASP A 196 46.83 -10.71 -22.46
C ASP A 196 47.05 -9.28 -23.00
N ASP A 197 47.51 -8.34 -22.17
CA ASP A 197 48.83 -7.71 -22.41
C ASP A 197 49.34 -6.91 -21.19
N ASN A 198 50.66 -6.95 -21.03
CA ASN A 198 51.44 -6.30 -19.97
C ASN A 198 51.61 -4.80 -20.22
N GLY A 199 51.82 -4.02 -19.15
CA GLY A 199 52.29 -2.64 -19.26
C GLY A 199 52.62 -2.01 -17.92
N ASP A 200 53.88 -2.17 -17.52
CA ASP A 200 54.54 -1.49 -16.40
C ASP A 200 54.41 0.05 -16.48
N GLY A 201 54.38 0.71 -15.33
CA GLY A 201 54.49 2.17 -15.23
C GLY A 201 54.41 2.68 -13.79
N GLU A 202 55.57 2.73 -13.14
CA GLU A 202 55.85 3.37 -11.85
C GLU A 202 55.61 4.90 -11.89
N ASN A 203 55.28 5.47 -10.72
CA ASN A 203 55.61 6.83 -10.19
C ASN A 203 54.65 7.05 -8.99
N GLU A 204 55.04 6.90 -7.73
CA GLU A 204 55.88 7.77 -6.90
C GLU A 204 55.37 9.23 -6.79
N ASP A 205 54.91 9.51 -5.56
CA ASP A 205 55.21 10.67 -4.72
C ASP A 205 54.38 11.96 -4.75
N ASP A 206 54.38 12.54 -3.54
CA ASP A 206 54.14 13.92 -3.12
C ASP A 206 52.74 14.31 -2.59
N ASP A 207 52.60 14.08 -1.28
CA ASP A 207 52.54 15.08 -0.21
C ASP A 207 51.53 16.24 -0.28
N ASP A 208 50.72 16.27 0.79
CA ASP A 208 50.41 17.41 1.66
C ASP A 208 50.22 18.79 1.01
N ASP A 209 48.96 19.22 0.97
CA ASP A 209 48.63 20.64 1.03
C ASP A 209 47.57 20.91 2.10
N GLU A 210 47.96 21.84 2.97
CA GLU A 210 47.26 22.43 4.10
C GLU A 210 45.87 22.97 3.72
N ILE A 211 44.87 22.74 4.57
CA ILE A 211 43.69 23.62 4.64
C ILE A 211 43.66 24.26 6.02
N GLY A 212 44.34 25.41 6.09
CA GLY A 212 43.69 26.70 6.30
C GLY A 212 42.82 26.85 7.53
N ASP A 213 43.42 27.48 8.54
CA ASP A 213 42.75 28.19 9.63
C ASP A 213 41.71 29.19 9.09
N GLY A 214 40.51 29.13 9.65
CA GLY A 214 39.45 30.13 9.47
C GLY A 214 38.84 30.43 10.83
N GLU A 215 39.40 31.43 11.49
CA GLU A 215 38.84 32.09 12.67
C GLU A 215 37.58 32.90 12.32
N ASP A 216 36.85 33.24 13.38
CA ASP A 216 35.86 34.32 13.50
C ASP A 216 34.44 34.10 12.96
N GLU A 217 33.49 33.98 13.89
CA GLU A 217 32.46 35.02 14.08
C GLU A 217 31.70 34.77 15.40
N ASP A 218 32.04 35.60 16.40
CA ASP A 218 31.18 35.90 17.54
C ASP A 218 29.96 36.69 17.04
N ASP A 219 28.73 36.17 17.23
CA ASP A 219 27.50 36.95 17.11
C ASP A 219 26.77 37.02 18.45
N ASP A 220 27.10 38.08 19.19
CA ASP A 220 26.35 38.60 20.32
C ASP A 220 25.04 39.25 19.81
N GLY A 221 23.88 38.62 20.07
CA GLY A 221 22.64 39.17 19.51
C GLY A 221 21.32 38.74 20.13
N GLN A 222 20.99 39.31 21.30
CA GLN A 222 19.61 39.58 21.80
C GLN A 222 18.83 38.35 22.33
N ALA A 223 17.99 38.44 23.37
CA ALA A 223 17.05 39.50 23.67
C ALA A 223 16.66 39.56 25.16
N ARG A 224 16.07 40.72 25.48
CA ARG A 224 15.38 41.09 26.72
C ARG A 224 14.21 40.19 27.08
#